data_AF-A0A7V5K2A3-F1
#
_entry.id   AF-A0A7V5K2A3-F1
#
_cell.length_a   1.000
_cell.length_b   1.000
_cell.length_c   1.000
_cell.angle_alpha   90.00
_cell.angle_beta   90.00
_cell.angle_gamma   90.00
#
_symmetry.space_group_name_H-M   'P 1'
#
loop_
_entity.id
_entity.type
_entity.pdbx_description
1 polymer ?
#
loop_
_entity_poly.entity_id
_entity_poly.type
_entity_poly.pdbx_seq_one_letter_code
_entity_poly.pdbx_strand_id
1 'polypeptide(L)' 'MEAIFWDKLINLDSFPFRISQLKVIQTHISYVFITDDFVYKIKKPVNFGFLDFTTLEKRKYF' A
#
# COMPACT_ATOMS: atom_id res chain seq x y z
N MET A 1 16.72 3.52 0.58
CA MET A 1 15.52 3.01 -0.11
C MET A 1 14.73 4.23 -0.52
N GLU A 2 14.46 4.41 -1.82
CA GLU A 2 13.67 5.55 -2.28
C GLU A 2 12.26 5.51 -1.67
N ALA A 3 11.74 6.68 -1.32
CA ALA A 3 10.39 6.79 -0.79
C ALA A 3 9.39 6.45 -1.90
N ILE A 4 8.53 5.45 -1.66
CA ILE A 4 7.52 5.06 -2.63
C ILE A 4 6.24 5.83 -2.34
N PHE A 5 5.84 6.72 -3.27
CA PHE A 5 4.65 7.58 -3.17
C PHE A 5 3.48 6.99 -3.94
N TRP A 6 2.98 5.83 -3.51
CA TRP A 6 1.91 5.10 -4.21
C TRP A 6 0.64 5.93 -4.41
N ASP A 7 0.34 6.85 -3.50
CA ASP A 7 -0.77 7.80 -3.58
C ASP A 7 -0.70 8.74 -4.79
N LYS A 8 0.50 8.94 -5.35
CA LYS A 8 0.72 9.77 -6.55
C LYS A 8 0.83 8.94 -7.84
N LEU A 9 1.12 7.66 -7.72
CA LEU A 9 1.42 6.79 -8.86
C LEU A 9 0.22 5.94 -9.27
N ILE A 10 -0.63 5.53 -8.32
CA ILE A 10 -1.79 4.68 -8.60
C ILE A 10 -2.99 5.52 -9.02
N ASN A 11 -3.62 5.10 -10.10
CA ASN A 11 -4.83 5.68 -10.68
C ASN A 11 -5.81 4.55 -11.11
N LEU A 12 -6.92 4.91 -11.74
CA LEU A 12 -7.95 3.95 -12.17
C LEU A 12 -7.40 2.89 -13.15
N ASP A 13 -6.44 3.27 -14.00
CA ASP A 13 -5.84 2.39 -15.01
C ASP A 13 -4.74 1.48 -14.46
N SER A 14 -4.42 1.60 -13.18
CA SER A 14 -3.38 0.79 -12.51
C SER A 14 -3.86 -0.62 -12.14
N PHE A 15 -5.14 -0.93 -12.33
CA PHE A 15 -5.76 -2.20 -11.96
C PHE A 15 -6.02 -3.06 -13.19
N PRO A 16 -5.87 -4.40 -13.10
CA PRO A 16 -6.09 -5.30 -14.24
C PRO A 16 -7.57 -5.48 -14.62
N PHE A 17 -8.47 -4.78 -13.93
CA PHE A 17 -9.90 -4.76 -14.15
C PHE A 17 -10.40 -3.32 -14.05
N ARG A 18 -11.56 -3.05 -14.65
CA ARG A 18 -12.17 -1.73 -14.62
C ARG A 18 -12.68 -1.42 -13.23
N ILE A 19 -12.27 -0.27 -12.70
CA ILE A 19 -12.81 0.32 -11.48
C ILE A 19 -13.40 1.69 -11.79
N SER A 20 -14.46 2.07 -11.08
CA SER A 20 -15.15 3.35 -11.24
C SER A 20 -14.68 4.39 -10.23
N GLN A 21 -14.14 3.94 -9.10
CA GLN A 21 -13.64 4.79 -8.04
C GLN A 21 -12.33 4.26 -7.47
N LEU A 22 -11.51 5.18 -6.99
CA LEU A 22 -10.30 4.88 -6.25
C LEU A 22 -10.13 5.88 -5.12
N LYS A 23 -10.08 5.39 -3.89
CA LYS A 23 -9.66 6.17 -2.73
C LYS A 23 -8.37 5.59 -2.18
N VAL A 24 -7.33 6.42 -2.11
CA VAL A 24 -6.05 6.04 -1.50
C VAL A 24 -5.97 6.64 -0.09
N ILE A 25 -5.74 5.79 0.90
CA ILE A 25 -5.50 6.19 2.28
C ILE A 25 -4.10 5.79 2.67
N GLN A 26 -3.36 6.75 3.24
CA GLN A 26 -2.03 6.53 3.76
C GLN A 26 -2.06 6.50 5.29
N THR A 27 -1.42 5.48 5.87
CA THR A 27 -1.11 5.41 7.31
C THR A 27 0.41 5.45 7.52
N HIS A 28 0.85 5.39 8.78
CA HIS A 28 2.27 5.29 9.11
C HIS A 28 2.94 4.03 8.52
N ILE A 29 2.23 2.89 8.47
CA ILE A 29 2.80 1.58 8.11
C ILE A 29 2.25 1.00 6.80
N SER A 30 1.23 1.59 6.19
CA SER A 30 0.56 0.99 5.03
C SER A 30 -0.08 2.02 4.10
N TYR A 31 -0.26 1.60 2.85
CA TYR A 31 -1.20 2.17 1.89
C TYR A 31 -2.45 1.29 1.82
N VAL A 32 -3.61 1.92 1.71
CA VAL A 32 -4.90 1.26 1.51
C VAL A 32 -5.55 1.85 0.27
N PHE A 33 -5.84 1.00 -0.72
CA PHE A 33 -6.52 1.34 -1.96
C PHE A 33 -7.91 0.74 -1.90
N ILE A 34 -8.92 1.61 -1.88
CA ILE A 34 -10.32 1.21 -1.83
C ILE A 34 -10.88 1.41 -3.25
N THR A 35 -11.32 0.32 -3.86
CA THR A 35 -12.01 0.31 -5.15
C THR A 35 -13.49 0.00 -4.94
N ASP A 36 -14.23 -0.31 -6.00
CA ASP A 36 -15.65 -0.67 -5.92
C ASP A 36 -15.90 -1.93 -5.08
N ASP A 37 -15.22 -3.03 -5.42
CA ASP A 37 -15.48 -4.35 -4.84
C ASP A 37 -14.37 -4.82 -3.89
N PHE A 38 -13.18 -4.20 -3.95
CA PHE A 38 -12.01 -4.70 -3.25
C PHE A 38 -11.27 -3.59 -2.48
N VAL A 39 -10.63 -4.02 -1.40
CA VAL A 39 -9.69 -3.19 -0.64
C VAL A 39 -8.33 -3.85 -0.65
N TYR A 40 -7.36 -3.19 -1.26
CA TYR A 40 -5.97 -3.63 -1.26
C TYR A 40 -5.19 -2.91 -0.18
N LYS A 41 -4.41 -3.65 0.61
CA LYS A 41 -3.53 -3.09 1.64
C LYS A 41 -2.09 -3.51 1.36
N ILE A 42 -1.19 -2.54 1.27
CA ILE A 42 0.24 -2.76 1.07
C ILE A 42 1.01 -2.19 2.26
N LYS A 43 1.84 -3.04 2.90
CA LYS A 43 2.74 -2.63 3.99
C LYS A 43 3.94 -1.88 3.45
N LYS A 44 4.27 -0.75 4.08
CA LYS A 44 5.41 0.09 3.73
C LYS A 44 6.73 -0.52 4.22
N PRO A 45 7.86 -0.29 3.52
CA PRO A 45 9.18 -0.73 3.95
C PRO A 45 9.74 0.19 5.07
N VAL A 46 9.15 0.11 6.26
CA VAL A 46 9.50 0.98 7.40
C VAL A 46 10.14 0.19 8.54
N ASN A 47 10.93 0.88 9.36
CA ASN A 47 11.42 0.37 10.63
C ASN A 47 11.26 1.45 11.71
N PHE A 48 10.44 1.17 12.71
CA PHE A 48 10.17 2.05 13.86
C PHE A 48 10.87 1.59 15.15
N GLY A 49 11.79 0.64 15.08
CA GLY A 49 12.48 0.04 16.23
C GLY A 49 11.66 -1.05 16.93
N PHE A 50 10.34 -0.87 17.05
CA PHE A 50 9.41 -1.88 17.58
C PHE A 50 8.65 -2.65 16.48
N LEU A 51 8.73 -2.18 15.23
CA LEU A 51 8.09 -2.79 14.07
C LEU A 51 9.03 -2.65 12.88
N ASP A 52 9.40 -3.78 12.28
CA ASP A 52 10.33 -3.80 11.16
C ASP A 52 9.69 -4.52 9.97
N PHE A 53 9.39 -3.76 8.92
CA PHE A 53 8.87 -4.20 7.62
C PHE A 53 9.89 -4.00 6.50
N THR A 54 11.18 -3.89 6.80
CA THR A 54 12.21 -3.63 5.79
C THR A 54 12.38 -4.78 4.79
N THR A 55 12.16 -6.03 5.20
CA THR A 55 12.22 -7.21 4.32
C THR A 55 10.84 -7.87 4.11
N LEU A 56 10.72 -8.67 3.06
CA LEU A 56 9.47 -9.40 2.76
C LEU A 56 9.14 -10.43 3.84
N GLU A 57 10.14 -11.14 4.37
CA GLU A 57 9.99 -12.12 5.45
C GLU A 57 9.37 -11.47 6.67
N LYS A 58 9.92 -10.31 7.09
CA LYS A 58 9.40 -9.58 8.26
C LYS A 58 7.99 -9.02 8.03
N ARG A 59 7.66 -8.61 6.80
CA ARG A 59 6.29 -8.17 6.44
C ARG A 59 5.24 -9.28 6.49
N LYS A 60 5.63 -10.54 6.20
CA LYS A 60 4.74 -11.70 6.22
C LYS A 60 4.50 -12.26 7.62
N TYR A 61 5.42 -11.99 8.54
CA TYR A 61 5.33 -12.48 9.92
C TYR A 61 4.23 -11.78 10.73
N PHE A 62 4.16 -10.45 10.62
CA PHE A 62 3.07 -9.62 11.14
C PHE A 62 1.97 -9.43 10.10
#